data_AF-A0A7W6L5D3-F1
#
_entry.id   AF-A0A7W6L5D3-F1
#
_cell.length_a   1.000
_cell.length_b   1.000
_cell.length_c   1.000
_cell.angle_alpha   90.00
_cell.angle_beta   90.00
_cell.angle_gamma   90.00
#
_symmetry.space_group_name_H-M   'P 1'
#
loop_
_entity.id
_entity.type
_entity.pdbx_description
1 polymer ?
#
loop_
_entity_poly.entity_id
_entity_poly.type
_entity_poly.pdbx_seq_one_letter_code
_entity_poly.pdbx_strand_id
1 'polypeptide(L)'
;MSRLTDQELRATLYFAVGVTSESRYESYSLEVAGDNPRTPRLEPADNSGYTIGTIQVDLGQHYQPGNPNGENVPRDLVNAYQGWAAINQPQSVLSEDQVSQTIADLGRNGRTIKSELGRPLDAEVKSRLDQFLSSDAGINWVHEQDVTQINKIMDRAIAPLQRSELYQNASLDDQVKLAAMVGKAFNQNEALTAPMIRNIERNQYHSVADVSVAIDGLNPRRSGPLDYLESGRDGALRGTDVVNALRNANRESPLSTAWASVLADPLVNPTALNEDRTHQNLPHEYPVIKNLFIHDDRAGQFIGALDRGATHQYGPADRAHPERFNGPGFYAAGNDLVNWNKHGQGHAFLNGEWSSVARENLSRARNQDGTTDLNVQQGDQTQRLMHVDPRAPELRPVPQQHGGRAGPDNPAHPDHAMLLQIRDGVQRLGSQAGVPFDENSERVCRSLLAACKDNRDQYPNGSSTSLSDNALTRVDHVVAGPERLFAVQGELNDPAHLRAHVPVQQAMQTPVEQSDAKLMVANQAIAQEQAMTQQREVSRNQGQSLG
;
A
#
# COMPACT_ATOMS: atom_id res chain seq x y z
N MET A 1 -25.28 14.77 -0.20
CA MET A 1 -23.82 14.59 -0.23
C MET A 1 -23.54 13.13 -0.52
N SER A 2 -22.56 12.82 -1.37
CA SER A 2 -22.20 11.43 -1.68
C SER A 2 -21.54 10.78 -0.47
N ARG A 3 -21.90 9.54 -0.16
CA ARG A 3 -21.31 8.76 0.93
C ARG A 3 -20.95 7.37 0.44
N LEU A 4 -19.85 6.84 0.94
CA LEU A 4 -19.52 5.42 0.75
C LEU A 4 -20.63 4.53 1.30
N THR A 5 -20.92 3.45 0.59
CA THR A 5 -21.78 2.37 1.05
C THR A 5 -21.08 1.53 2.14
N ASP A 6 -21.85 0.75 2.88
CA ASP A 6 -21.30 -0.21 3.86
C ASP A 6 -20.37 -1.24 3.20
N GLN A 7 -20.67 -1.65 1.97
CA GLN A 7 -19.80 -2.55 1.20
C GLN A 7 -18.47 -1.87 0.84
N GLU A 8 -18.48 -0.62 0.36
CA GLU A 8 -17.25 0.12 0.09
C GLU A 8 -16.40 0.34 1.35
N LEU A 9 -17.04 0.58 2.51
CA LEU A 9 -16.35 0.71 3.79
C LEU A 9 -15.75 -0.62 4.25
N ARG A 10 -16.49 -1.73 4.15
CA ARG A 10 -16.00 -3.07 4.46
C ARG A 10 -14.86 -3.48 3.54
N ALA A 11 -14.96 -3.17 2.24
CA ALA A 11 -13.89 -3.40 1.28
C ALA A 11 -12.64 -2.57 1.63
N THR A 12 -12.82 -1.30 2.02
CA THR A 12 -11.72 -0.45 2.49
C THR A 12 -11.03 -1.07 3.71
N LEU A 13 -11.79 -1.52 4.70
CA LEU A 13 -11.23 -2.17 5.88
C LEU A 13 -10.53 -3.49 5.51
N TYR A 14 -11.19 -4.39 4.80
CA TYR A 14 -10.61 -5.70 4.48
C TYR A 14 -9.36 -5.59 3.62
N PHE A 15 -9.40 -4.81 2.54
CA PHE A 15 -8.32 -4.75 1.57
C PHE A 15 -7.24 -3.72 1.93
N ALA A 16 -7.60 -2.48 2.25
CA ALA A 16 -6.59 -1.46 2.54
C ALA A 16 -5.98 -1.63 3.93
N VAL A 17 -6.80 -1.90 4.96
CA VAL A 17 -6.29 -2.14 6.32
C VAL A 17 -5.74 -3.55 6.41
N GLY A 18 -6.53 -4.59 6.11
CA GLY A 18 -6.09 -5.97 6.27
C GLY A 18 -5.03 -6.41 5.25
N VAL A 19 -5.38 -6.47 3.97
CA VAL A 19 -4.48 -7.03 2.95
C VAL A 19 -3.21 -6.19 2.75
N THR A 20 -3.33 -4.88 2.53
CA THR A 20 -2.15 -4.03 2.24
C THR A 20 -1.28 -3.79 3.47
N SER A 21 -1.89 -3.47 4.61
CA SER A 21 -1.13 -3.04 5.79
C SER A 21 -0.77 -4.16 6.76
N GLU A 22 -1.58 -5.19 6.92
CA GLU A 22 -1.35 -6.26 7.91
C GLU A 22 -0.75 -7.50 7.25
N SER A 23 -1.59 -8.32 6.60
CA SER A 23 -1.24 -9.70 6.28
C SER A 23 -0.38 -9.84 5.05
N ARG A 24 -0.57 -8.98 4.03
CA ARG A 24 -0.07 -9.21 2.67
C ARG A 24 -0.41 -10.63 2.19
N TYR A 25 0.56 -11.54 2.25
CA TYR A 25 0.40 -12.94 1.87
C TYR A 25 0.13 -13.89 3.05
N GLU A 26 0.39 -13.46 4.28
CA GLU A 26 0.47 -14.31 5.47
C GLU A 26 -0.85 -14.31 6.26
N SER A 27 -2.00 -14.38 5.56
CA SER A 27 -3.32 -14.35 6.21
C SER A 27 -3.64 -15.64 6.98
N TYR A 28 -3.07 -16.78 6.57
CA TYR A 28 -3.45 -18.12 7.05
C TYR A 28 -2.29 -18.87 7.70
N SER A 29 -1.42 -18.14 8.39
CA SER A 29 -0.32 -18.68 9.18
C SER A 29 -0.27 -17.99 10.54
N LEU A 30 0.32 -18.69 11.53
CA LEU A 30 0.63 -18.10 12.83
C LEU A 30 1.87 -17.23 12.73
N GLU A 31 1.70 -15.93 12.93
CA GLU A 31 2.76 -14.92 12.85
C GLU A 31 2.97 -14.22 14.20
N VAL A 32 4.20 -13.78 14.47
CA VAL A 32 4.51 -12.89 15.60
C VAL A 32 5.10 -11.61 15.04
N ALA A 33 4.46 -10.47 15.29
CA ALA A 33 4.90 -9.19 14.73
C ALA A 33 6.35 -8.87 15.13
N GLY A 34 7.18 -8.49 14.16
CA GLY A 34 8.59 -8.14 14.36
C GLY A 34 9.54 -9.31 14.59
N ASP A 35 9.03 -10.55 14.60
CA ASP A 35 9.86 -11.74 14.81
C ASP A 35 10.86 -11.95 13.68
N ASN A 36 12.03 -12.47 14.05
CA ASN A 36 13.08 -12.83 13.10
C ASN A 36 13.04 -14.36 12.91
N PRO A 37 12.51 -14.87 11.79
CA PRO A 37 12.36 -16.31 11.60
C PRO A 37 13.70 -17.07 11.48
N ARG A 38 14.83 -16.35 11.44
CA ARG A 38 16.18 -16.94 11.46
C ARG A 38 16.69 -17.25 12.87
N THR A 39 16.01 -16.78 13.91
CA THR A 39 16.37 -17.06 15.30
C THR A 39 15.51 -18.20 15.86
N PRO A 40 16.07 -19.06 16.73
CA PRO A 40 15.30 -20.11 17.39
C PRO A 40 14.37 -19.59 18.49
N ARG A 41 14.36 -18.27 18.73
CA ARG A 41 13.57 -17.58 19.74
C ARG A 41 12.69 -16.55 19.05
N LEU A 42 11.49 -16.38 19.61
CA LEU A 42 10.58 -15.30 19.24
C LEU A 42 11.12 -13.96 19.72
N GLU A 43 11.14 -13.00 18.81
CA GLU A 43 11.52 -11.60 19.05
C GLU A 43 10.34 -10.66 18.79
N PRO A 44 9.31 -10.65 19.66
CA PRO A 44 8.11 -9.86 19.40
C PRO A 44 8.37 -8.35 19.45
N ALA A 45 7.85 -7.64 18.46
CA ALA A 45 7.66 -6.21 18.50
C ALA A 45 6.68 -5.85 19.63
N ASP A 46 7.10 -4.93 20.50
CA ASP A 46 6.29 -4.42 21.61
C ASP A 46 5.58 -5.50 22.44
N ASN A 47 4.24 -5.47 22.48
CA ASN A 47 3.43 -6.39 23.28
C ASN A 47 2.69 -7.42 22.40
N SER A 48 3.02 -7.53 21.11
CA SER A 48 2.32 -8.41 20.19
C SER A 48 2.59 -9.88 20.51
N GLY A 49 1.52 -10.68 20.55
CA GLY A 49 1.57 -12.12 20.68
C GLY A 49 1.59 -12.85 19.33
N TYR A 50 1.13 -14.10 19.33
CA TYR A 50 0.76 -14.76 18.08
C TYR A 50 -0.46 -14.08 17.47
N THR A 51 -0.42 -13.90 16.16
CA THR A 51 -1.43 -13.24 15.34
C THR A 51 -1.81 -14.11 14.15
N ILE A 52 -3.03 -13.93 13.65
CA ILE A 52 -3.59 -14.67 12.50
C ILE A 52 -4.57 -13.78 11.73
N GLY A 53 -4.84 -14.12 10.47
CA GLY A 53 -5.89 -13.48 9.68
C GLY A 53 -5.45 -12.30 8.85
N THR A 54 -6.35 -11.88 7.97
CA THR A 54 -6.17 -10.74 7.07
C THR A 54 -6.08 -9.43 7.85
N ILE A 55 -6.87 -9.27 8.91
CA ILE A 55 -6.86 -8.09 9.79
C ILE A 55 -5.90 -8.27 11.00
N GLN A 56 -5.16 -9.40 11.06
CA GLN A 56 -4.20 -9.74 12.12
C GLN A 56 -4.77 -9.64 13.53
N VAL A 57 -5.63 -10.59 13.88
CA VAL A 57 -6.16 -10.76 15.24
C VAL A 57 -5.04 -11.22 16.19
N ASP A 58 -4.69 -10.40 17.19
CA ASP A 58 -3.71 -10.76 18.23
C ASP A 58 -4.33 -11.67 19.28
N LEU A 59 -3.97 -12.96 19.22
CA LEU A 59 -4.51 -14.00 20.07
C LEU A 59 -4.28 -13.71 21.57
N GLY A 60 -3.19 -13.05 21.94
CA GLY A 60 -2.88 -12.69 23.32
C GLY A 60 -3.73 -11.52 23.84
N GLN A 61 -4.17 -10.62 22.96
CA GLN A 61 -5.10 -9.54 23.32
C GLN A 61 -6.53 -10.06 23.49
N HIS A 62 -6.87 -11.13 22.76
CA HIS A 62 -8.15 -11.83 22.81
C HIS A 62 -8.12 -13.07 23.73
N TYR A 63 -7.22 -13.07 24.74
CA TYR A 63 -7.07 -14.14 25.72
C TYR A 63 -7.43 -13.68 27.14
N GLN A 64 -8.66 -13.96 27.56
CA GLN A 64 -9.22 -13.60 28.86
C GLN A 64 -9.81 -14.81 29.59
N PRO A 65 -9.04 -15.89 29.80
CA PRO A 65 -9.55 -17.17 30.33
C PRO A 65 -10.14 -17.08 31.74
N GLY A 66 -9.77 -16.04 32.52
CA GLY A 66 -10.28 -15.80 33.86
C GLY A 66 -11.55 -14.95 33.92
N ASN A 67 -12.03 -14.41 32.78
CA ASN A 67 -13.26 -13.64 32.70
C ASN A 67 -14.38 -14.53 32.13
N PRO A 68 -15.48 -14.80 32.87
CA PRO A 68 -16.57 -15.64 32.37
C PRO A 68 -17.22 -15.16 31.07
N ASN A 69 -17.15 -13.86 30.79
CA ASN A 69 -17.64 -13.24 29.55
C ASN A 69 -16.49 -12.74 28.67
N GLY A 70 -15.25 -13.17 28.95
CA GLY A 70 -14.06 -12.77 28.23
C GLY A 70 -13.85 -13.64 26.99
N GLU A 71 -13.16 -13.08 26.01
CA GLU A 71 -12.76 -13.79 24.80
C GLU A 71 -11.69 -14.85 25.11
N ASN A 72 -11.71 -15.95 24.36
CA ASN A 72 -10.66 -16.97 24.44
C ASN A 72 -10.37 -17.54 23.04
N VAL A 73 -10.02 -16.65 22.12
CA VAL A 73 -9.71 -17.00 20.73
C VAL A 73 -8.61 -18.09 20.63
N PRO A 74 -7.56 -18.12 21.48
CA PRO A 74 -6.63 -19.25 21.52
C PRO A 74 -7.31 -20.62 21.72
N ARG A 75 -8.29 -20.71 22.63
CA ARG A 75 -9.06 -21.94 22.85
C ARG A 75 -9.94 -22.26 21.66
N ASP A 76 -10.57 -21.26 21.05
CA ASP A 76 -11.45 -21.46 19.90
C ASP A 76 -10.67 -21.99 18.69
N LEU A 77 -9.46 -21.46 18.44
CA LEU A 77 -8.53 -21.96 17.43
C LEU A 77 -8.15 -23.43 17.68
N VAL A 78 -7.72 -23.75 18.90
CA VAL A 78 -7.30 -25.12 19.25
C VAL A 78 -8.48 -26.09 19.16
N ASN A 79 -9.70 -25.67 19.54
CA ASN A 79 -10.89 -26.49 19.40
C ASN A 79 -11.26 -26.74 17.93
N ALA A 80 -11.17 -25.72 17.08
CA ALA A 80 -11.40 -25.85 15.64
C ALA A 80 -10.39 -26.83 15.00
N TYR A 81 -9.12 -26.69 15.36
CA TYR A 81 -8.07 -27.64 14.98
C TYR A 81 -8.39 -29.07 15.44
N GLN A 82 -8.75 -29.27 16.72
CA GLN A 82 -9.03 -30.61 17.26
C GLN A 82 -10.19 -31.29 16.52
N GLY A 83 -11.25 -30.54 16.23
CA GLY A 83 -12.40 -31.05 15.46
C GLY A 83 -12.03 -31.44 14.04
N TRP A 84 -11.25 -30.58 13.35
CA TRP A 84 -10.74 -30.88 12.02
C TRP A 84 -9.81 -32.10 12.01
N ALA A 85 -8.87 -32.17 12.96
CA ALA A 85 -7.90 -33.26 13.07
C ALA A 85 -8.60 -34.58 13.37
N ALA A 86 -9.61 -34.60 14.25
CA ALA A 86 -10.36 -35.83 14.56
C ALA A 86 -11.04 -36.45 13.32
N ILE A 87 -11.43 -35.64 12.33
CA ILE A 87 -12.08 -36.09 11.10
C ILE A 87 -11.05 -36.44 10.01
N ASN A 88 -10.06 -35.58 9.80
CA ASN A 88 -9.18 -35.63 8.62
C ASN A 88 -7.83 -36.30 8.92
N GLN A 89 -7.36 -36.21 10.16
CA GLN A 89 -6.05 -36.70 10.59
C GLN A 89 -6.07 -37.16 12.06
N PRO A 90 -6.75 -38.27 12.40
CA PRO A 90 -6.97 -38.66 13.80
C PRO A 90 -5.68 -38.84 14.62
N GLN A 91 -4.58 -39.23 13.96
CA GLN A 91 -3.25 -39.35 14.59
C GLN A 91 -2.63 -38.00 15.00
N SER A 92 -3.11 -36.88 14.43
CA SER A 92 -2.60 -35.54 14.68
C SER A 92 -3.32 -34.85 15.86
N VAL A 93 -4.41 -35.42 16.38
CA VAL A 93 -5.15 -34.91 17.54
C VAL A 93 -4.21 -34.73 18.73
N LEU A 94 -4.25 -33.56 19.37
CA LEU A 94 -3.44 -33.25 20.55
C LEU A 94 -4.00 -33.93 21.80
N SER A 95 -3.10 -34.31 22.72
CA SER A 95 -3.47 -34.72 24.07
C SER A 95 -4.02 -33.54 24.89
N GLU A 96 -4.69 -33.81 26.01
CA GLU A 96 -5.23 -32.75 26.90
C GLU A 96 -4.14 -31.80 27.42
N ASP A 97 -2.95 -32.34 27.74
CA ASP A 97 -1.79 -31.54 28.16
C ASP A 97 -1.28 -30.65 27.02
N GLN A 98 -1.19 -31.21 25.80
CA GLN A 98 -0.80 -30.44 24.63
C GLN A 98 -1.82 -29.34 24.31
N VAL A 99 -3.12 -29.62 24.40
CA VAL A 99 -4.19 -28.61 24.24
C VAL A 99 -4.02 -27.47 25.24
N SER A 100 -3.89 -27.80 26.52
CA SER A 100 -3.75 -26.81 27.59
C SER A 100 -2.50 -25.94 27.41
N GLN A 101 -1.37 -26.56 27.08
CA GLN A 101 -0.11 -25.85 26.81
C GLN A 101 -0.22 -24.96 25.57
N THR A 102 -0.84 -25.44 24.49
CA THR A 102 -0.98 -24.70 23.23
C THR A 102 -1.85 -23.46 23.42
N ILE A 103 -2.97 -23.59 24.12
CA ILE A 103 -3.86 -22.46 24.45
C ILE A 103 -3.10 -21.41 25.26
N ALA A 104 -2.36 -21.84 26.28
CA ALA A 104 -1.55 -20.93 27.09
C ALA A 104 -0.47 -20.24 26.24
N ASP A 105 0.20 -20.97 25.36
CA ASP A 105 1.29 -20.46 24.53
C ASP A 105 0.83 -19.42 23.51
N LEU A 106 -0.29 -19.69 22.84
CA LEU A 106 -0.93 -18.78 21.88
C LEU A 106 -1.49 -17.53 22.57
N GLY A 107 -1.95 -17.66 23.83
CA GLY A 107 -2.47 -16.56 24.62
C GLY A 107 -1.41 -15.63 25.23
N ARG A 108 -0.11 -15.88 25.00
CA ARG A 108 0.97 -15.02 25.51
C ARG A 108 1.06 -13.74 24.68
N ASN A 109 1.04 -12.59 25.36
CA ASN A 109 1.44 -11.32 24.76
C ASN A 109 2.97 -11.19 24.69
N GLY A 110 3.46 -10.20 23.95
CA GLY A 110 4.89 -9.96 23.74
C GLY A 110 5.70 -9.76 25.02
N ARG A 111 5.11 -9.21 26.10
CA ARG A 111 5.80 -9.10 27.40
C ARG A 111 6.02 -10.46 28.04
N THR A 112 5.00 -11.31 28.02
CA THR A 112 5.10 -12.68 28.54
C THR A 112 6.12 -13.47 27.73
N ILE A 113 6.06 -13.41 26.39
CA ILE A 113 7.05 -14.07 25.51
C ILE A 113 8.48 -13.61 25.84
N LYS A 114 8.72 -12.29 26.00
CA LYS A 114 10.03 -11.75 26.39
C LYS A 114 10.48 -12.25 27.77
N SER A 115 9.58 -12.30 28.74
CA SER A 115 9.89 -12.82 30.09
C SER A 115 10.22 -14.32 30.09
N GLU A 116 9.65 -15.07 29.16
CA GLU A 116 9.92 -16.49 28.92
C GLU A 116 11.07 -16.69 27.91
N LEU A 117 11.97 -15.71 27.77
CA LEU A 117 13.17 -15.78 26.94
C LEU A 117 12.90 -16.07 25.45
N GLY A 118 11.73 -15.67 24.95
CA GLY A 118 11.34 -15.85 23.54
C GLY A 118 10.97 -17.28 23.19
N ARG A 119 10.51 -18.10 24.14
CA ARG A 119 10.13 -19.50 23.88
C ARG A 119 9.01 -19.61 22.82
N PRO A 120 9.21 -20.28 21.67
CA PRO A 120 8.16 -20.48 20.67
C PRO A 120 7.13 -21.52 21.12
N LEU A 121 6.05 -21.67 20.34
CA LEU A 121 5.21 -22.88 20.37
C LEU A 121 6.08 -24.13 20.13
N ASP A 122 5.62 -25.27 20.65
CA ASP A 122 6.17 -26.56 20.26
C ASP A 122 6.13 -26.72 18.73
N ALA A 123 7.25 -27.15 18.13
CA ALA A 123 7.41 -27.14 16.68
C ALA A 123 6.50 -28.15 15.97
N GLU A 124 6.24 -29.30 16.59
CA GLU A 124 5.35 -30.31 16.04
C GLU A 124 3.90 -29.83 16.11
N VAL A 125 3.49 -29.26 17.25
CA VAL A 125 2.17 -28.64 17.39
C VAL A 125 1.97 -27.50 16.40
N LYS A 126 2.95 -26.60 16.27
CA LYS A 126 2.86 -25.48 15.30
C LYS A 126 2.68 -26.01 13.88
N SER A 127 3.47 -27.01 13.48
CA SER A 127 3.34 -27.63 12.14
C SER A 127 1.94 -28.20 11.89
N ARG A 128 1.33 -28.83 12.90
CA ARG A 128 -0.04 -29.35 12.80
C ARG A 128 -1.08 -28.22 12.70
N LEU A 129 -0.93 -27.13 13.47
CA LEU A 129 -1.78 -25.95 13.36
C LEU A 129 -1.65 -25.27 11.99
N ASP A 130 -0.44 -25.13 11.47
CA ASP A 130 -0.19 -24.55 10.15
C ASP A 130 -0.86 -25.42 9.04
N GLN A 131 -0.85 -26.75 9.18
CA GLN A 131 -1.60 -27.64 8.28
C GLN A 131 -3.11 -27.37 8.31
N PHE A 132 -3.70 -27.24 9.50
CA PHE A 132 -5.10 -26.88 9.63
C PHE A 132 -5.38 -25.51 8.99
N LEU A 133 -4.58 -24.49 9.30
CA LEU A 133 -4.75 -23.13 8.78
C LEU A 133 -4.62 -23.07 7.25
N SER A 134 -3.85 -23.98 6.65
CA SER A 134 -3.74 -24.13 5.19
C SER A 134 -4.89 -24.90 4.52
N SER A 135 -5.76 -25.54 5.31
CA SER A 135 -6.93 -26.28 4.80
C SER A 135 -8.14 -25.35 4.63
N ASP A 136 -9.11 -25.74 3.80
CA ASP A 136 -10.34 -24.95 3.61
C ASP A 136 -11.07 -24.68 4.94
N ALA A 137 -11.06 -25.65 5.87
CA ALA A 137 -11.67 -25.49 7.18
C ALA A 137 -10.96 -24.42 8.03
N GLY A 138 -9.63 -24.39 7.99
CA GLY A 138 -8.84 -23.38 8.69
C GLY A 138 -8.94 -22.01 8.05
N ILE A 139 -8.88 -21.93 6.72
CA ILE A 139 -9.08 -20.68 5.97
C ILE A 139 -10.47 -20.09 6.29
N ASN A 140 -11.52 -20.91 6.28
CA ASN A 140 -12.87 -20.48 6.65
C ASN A 140 -12.91 -19.97 8.10
N TRP A 141 -12.33 -20.71 9.05
CA TRP A 141 -12.33 -20.30 10.46
C TRP A 141 -11.60 -18.96 10.68
N VAL A 142 -10.45 -18.76 10.03
CA VAL A 142 -9.71 -17.49 10.07
C VAL A 142 -10.54 -16.36 9.47
N HIS A 143 -11.18 -16.61 8.33
CA HIS A 143 -12.03 -15.63 7.66
C HIS A 143 -13.24 -15.21 8.52
N GLU A 144 -13.84 -16.13 9.26
CA GLU A 144 -14.90 -15.81 10.24
C GLU A 144 -14.40 -14.86 11.35
N GLN A 145 -13.13 -14.98 11.76
CA GLN A 145 -12.52 -14.05 12.72
C GLN A 145 -12.32 -12.67 12.08
N ASP A 146 -11.81 -12.61 10.85
CA ASP A 146 -11.64 -11.37 10.09
C ASP A 146 -12.98 -10.62 9.94
N VAL A 147 -14.05 -11.33 9.57
CA VAL A 147 -15.41 -10.78 9.45
C VAL A 147 -15.92 -10.22 10.77
N THR A 148 -15.72 -10.97 11.86
CA THR A 148 -16.12 -10.54 13.22
C THR A 148 -15.40 -9.26 13.63
N GLN A 149 -14.09 -9.19 13.38
CA GLN A 149 -13.29 -8.01 13.70
C GLN A 149 -13.68 -6.80 12.83
N ILE A 150 -13.94 -6.99 11.54
CA ILE A 150 -14.42 -5.91 10.67
C ILE A 150 -15.79 -5.40 11.12
N ASN A 151 -16.71 -6.28 11.52
CA ASN A 151 -18.00 -5.88 12.08
C ASN A 151 -17.82 -5.01 13.33
N LYS A 152 -16.87 -5.36 14.20
CA LYS A 152 -16.53 -4.58 15.39
C LYS A 152 -15.97 -3.20 15.03
N ILE A 153 -15.05 -3.12 14.05
CA ILE A 153 -14.49 -1.86 13.55
C ILE A 153 -15.61 -0.98 12.94
N MET A 154 -16.49 -1.57 12.13
CA MET A 154 -17.63 -0.88 11.53
C MET A 154 -18.53 -0.22 12.59
N ASP A 155 -18.89 -0.97 13.65
CA ASP A 155 -19.74 -0.47 14.73
C ASP A 155 -19.03 0.57 15.61
N ARG A 156 -17.81 0.26 16.07
CA ARG A 156 -17.15 1.03 17.13
C ARG A 156 -16.30 2.19 16.65
N ALA A 157 -15.84 2.16 15.40
CA ALA A 157 -14.92 3.16 14.86
C ALA A 157 -15.52 3.89 13.64
N ILE A 158 -16.10 3.15 12.70
CA ILE A 158 -16.66 3.75 11.47
C ILE A 158 -18.00 4.43 11.72
N ALA A 159 -18.91 3.85 12.50
CA ALA A 159 -20.20 4.49 12.76
C ALA A 159 -20.06 5.86 13.47
N PRO A 160 -19.20 6.05 14.49
CA PRO A 160 -18.89 7.39 15.02
C PRO A 160 -18.27 8.32 13.98
N LEU A 161 -17.33 7.84 13.16
CA LEU A 161 -16.72 8.62 12.09
C LEU A 161 -17.79 9.12 11.10
N GLN A 162 -18.70 8.26 10.64
CA GLN A 162 -19.77 8.64 9.70
C GLN A 162 -20.74 9.69 10.27
N ARG A 163 -20.86 9.78 11.60
CA ARG A 163 -21.67 10.81 12.27
C ARG A 163 -20.98 12.18 12.33
N SER A 164 -19.66 12.24 12.20
CA SER A 164 -18.90 13.49 12.23
C SER A 164 -19.13 14.37 10.99
N GLU A 165 -19.07 15.68 11.17
CA GLU A 165 -19.10 16.67 10.08
C GLU A 165 -17.89 16.53 9.15
N LEU A 166 -16.73 16.19 9.72
CA LEU A 166 -15.50 15.88 8.97
C LEU A 166 -15.77 14.86 7.86
N TYR A 167 -16.36 13.71 8.22
CA TYR A 167 -16.62 12.65 7.25
C TYR A 167 -17.75 13.02 6.28
N GLN A 168 -18.81 13.68 6.76
CA GLN A 168 -19.97 14.01 5.92
C GLN A 168 -19.65 15.05 4.85
N ASN A 169 -18.69 15.94 5.13
CA ASN A 169 -18.25 16.99 4.21
C ASN A 169 -17.03 16.57 3.36
N ALA A 170 -16.40 15.44 3.66
CA ALA A 170 -15.26 14.92 2.94
C ALA A 170 -15.64 14.41 1.53
N SER A 171 -14.68 14.50 0.60
CA SER A 171 -14.76 13.83 -0.70
C SER A 171 -14.87 12.31 -0.52
N LEU A 172 -15.32 11.56 -1.52
CA LEU A 172 -15.37 10.09 -1.42
C LEU A 172 -13.98 9.50 -1.20
N ASP A 173 -12.95 10.06 -1.84
CA ASP A 173 -11.57 9.62 -1.69
C ASP A 173 -11.04 9.87 -0.28
N ASP A 174 -11.40 11.02 0.31
CA ASP A 174 -11.06 11.34 1.70
C ASP A 174 -11.88 10.51 2.69
N GLN A 175 -13.12 10.14 2.37
CA GLN A 175 -13.91 9.19 3.16
C GLN A 175 -13.22 7.83 3.24
N VAL A 176 -12.63 7.33 2.14
CA VAL A 176 -11.84 6.09 2.13
C VAL A 176 -10.61 6.24 3.03
N LYS A 177 -9.86 7.35 2.91
CA LYS A 177 -8.69 7.63 3.77
C LYS A 177 -9.06 7.68 5.25
N LEU A 178 -10.09 8.43 5.61
CA LEU A 178 -10.56 8.55 6.99
C LEU A 178 -10.98 7.19 7.56
N ALA A 179 -11.75 6.40 6.79
CA ALA A 179 -12.18 5.08 7.22
C ALA A 179 -11.00 4.13 7.45
N ALA A 180 -10.01 4.12 6.54
CA ALA A 180 -8.83 3.28 6.68
C ALA A 180 -7.95 3.69 7.86
N MET A 181 -7.66 4.99 8.04
CA MET A 181 -6.84 5.49 9.15
C MET A 181 -7.49 5.19 10.50
N VAL A 182 -8.78 5.51 10.66
CA VAL A 182 -9.51 5.31 11.91
C VAL A 182 -9.70 3.81 12.19
N GLY A 183 -10.02 3.02 11.16
CA GLY A 183 -10.13 1.57 11.27
C GLY A 183 -8.82 0.90 11.67
N LYS A 184 -7.71 1.30 11.05
CA LYS A 184 -6.36 0.80 11.37
C LYS A 184 -5.95 1.14 12.80
N ALA A 185 -6.08 2.40 13.21
CA ALA A 185 -5.73 2.82 14.56
C ALA A 185 -6.57 2.11 15.63
N PHE A 186 -7.86 1.87 15.36
CA PHE A 186 -8.72 1.10 16.25
C PHE A 186 -8.30 -0.37 16.30
N ASN A 187 -8.02 -0.99 15.15
CA ASN A 187 -7.59 -2.39 15.06
C ASN A 187 -6.30 -2.64 15.85
N GLN A 188 -5.34 -1.71 15.78
CA GLN A 188 -4.08 -1.85 16.48
C GLN A 188 -4.19 -1.65 17.99
N ASN A 189 -5.07 -0.75 18.45
CA ASN A 189 -5.28 -0.53 19.88
C ASN A 189 -6.62 0.17 20.18
N GLU A 190 -7.65 -0.61 20.50
CA GLU A 190 -8.99 -0.07 20.77
C GLU A 190 -9.01 0.94 21.94
N ALA A 191 -8.32 0.61 23.03
CA ALA A 191 -8.36 1.40 24.26
C ALA A 191 -7.64 2.75 24.08
N LEU A 192 -6.48 2.74 23.42
CA LEU A 192 -5.70 3.94 23.13
C LEU A 192 -6.41 4.85 22.12
N THR A 193 -7.08 4.27 21.12
CA THR A 193 -7.73 5.02 20.04
C THR A 193 -9.14 5.52 20.42
N ALA A 194 -9.81 4.93 21.41
CA ALA A 194 -11.17 5.31 21.81
C ALA A 194 -11.37 6.82 22.14
N PRO A 195 -10.45 7.52 22.84
CA PRO A 195 -10.56 8.97 23.02
C PRO A 195 -10.52 9.75 21.69
N MET A 196 -9.65 9.35 20.75
CA MET A 196 -9.56 9.98 19.43
C MET A 196 -10.88 9.84 18.67
N ILE A 197 -11.50 8.66 18.66
CA ILE A 197 -12.80 8.43 18.00
C ILE A 197 -13.91 9.28 18.61
N ARG A 198 -13.95 9.43 19.94
CA ARG A 198 -14.91 10.35 20.59
C ARG A 198 -14.69 11.80 20.19
N ASN A 199 -13.44 12.22 19.99
CA ASN A 199 -13.11 13.57 19.54
C ASN A 199 -13.50 13.80 18.07
N ILE A 200 -13.36 12.78 17.20
CA ILE A 200 -13.89 12.77 15.83
C ILE A 200 -15.40 13.00 15.85
N GLU A 201 -16.14 12.20 16.63
CA GLU A 201 -17.60 12.29 16.71
C GLU A 201 -18.08 13.64 17.28
N ARG A 202 -17.27 14.28 18.11
CA ARG A 202 -17.49 15.63 18.65
C ARG A 202 -17.02 16.76 17.74
N ASN A 203 -16.67 16.45 16.49
CA ASN A 203 -16.21 17.41 15.47
C ASN A 203 -14.98 18.23 15.92
N GLN A 204 -14.02 17.59 16.61
CA GLN A 204 -12.79 18.26 17.04
C GLN A 204 -11.67 18.22 16.00
N TYR A 205 -11.85 17.46 14.91
CA TYR A 205 -10.94 17.39 13.78
C TYR A 205 -11.66 17.85 12.51
N HIS A 206 -10.95 18.56 11.65
CA HIS A 206 -11.53 19.29 10.52
C HIS A 206 -10.90 18.90 9.18
N SER A 207 -9.89 18.03 9.17
CA SER A 207 -9.23 17.55 7.97
C SER A 207 -8.70 16.12 8.12
N VAL A 208 -8.36 15.49 6.99
CA VAL A 208 -7.61 14.21 6.99
C VAL A 208 -6.28 14.36 7.73
N ALA A 209 -5.59 15.50 7.56
CA ALA A 209 -4.32 15.78 8.22
C ALA A 209 -4.48 15.87 9.75
N ASP A 210 -5.56 16.47 10.25
CA ASP A 210 -5.83 16.55 11.69
C ASP A 210 -5.94 15.16 12.31
N VAL A 211 -6.65 14.24 11.64
CA VAL A 211 -6.77 12.83 12.09
C VAL A 211 -5.42 12.12 12.01
N SER A 212 -4.64 12.38 10.97
CA SER A 212 -3.28 11.85 10.82
C SER A 212 -2.38 12.26 12.00
N VAL A 213 -2.37 13.56 12.34
CA VAL A 213 -1.62 14.11 13.48
C VAL A 213 -2.13 13.56 14.81
N ALA A 214 -3.45 13.37 14.94
CA ALA A 214 -4.03 12.78 16.14
C ALA A 214 -3.55 11.34 16.37
N ILE A 215 -3.39 10.55 15.30
CA ILE A 215 -2.84 9.19 15.36
C ILE A 215 -1.37 9.23 15.81
N ASP A 216 -0.54 10.11 15.22
CA ASP A 216 0.87 10.27 15.63
C ASP A 216 0.99 10.67 17.10
N GLY A 217 0.04 11.49 17.59
CA GLY A 217 -0.04 11.90 18.98
C GLY A 217 -0.43 10.80 19.98
N LEU A 218 -0.90 9.63 19.53
CA LEU A 218 -1.25 8.50 20.40
C LEU A 218 0.00 7.83 21.00
N ASN A 219 1.16 7.94 20.34
CA ASN A 219 2.41 7.38 20.79
C ASN A 219 3.56 8.41 20.77
N PRO A 220 3.50 9.45 21.62
CA PRO A 220 4.39 10.62 21.52
C PRO A 220 5.87 10.34 21.85
N ARG A 221 6.22 9.10 22.22
CA ARG A 221 7.59 8.70 22.57
C ARG A 221 8.33 8.03 21.41
N ARG A 222 7.68 7.81 20.28
CA ARG A 222 8.24 7.16 19.08
C ARG A 222 7.75 7.88 17.83
N SER A 223 8.50 7.80 16.75
CA SER A 223 8.14 8.36 15.44
C SER A 223 8.79 7.53 14.32
N GLY A 224 8.24 7.63 13.11
CA GLY A 224 8.73 6.92 11.93
C GLY A 224 8.62 5.39 12.09
N PRO A 225 9.62 4.60 11.64
CA PRO A 225 9.57 3.13 11.70
C PRO A 225 9.44 2.52 13.11
N LEU A 226 9.65 3.32 14.16
CA LEU A 226 9.53 2.90 15.55
C LEU A 226 8.12 3.14 16.12
N ASP A 227 7.30 3.93 15.44
CA ASP A 227 5.88 4.07 15.77
C ASP A 227 5.02 3.14 14.89
N TYR A 228 4.49 2.10 15.52
CA TYR A 228 3.64 1.10 14.84
C TYR A 228 2.29 1.70 14.40
N LEU A 229 1.82 2.77 15.06
CA LEU A 229 0.60 3.47 14.68
C LEU A 229 0.79 4.29 13.41
N GLU A 230 1.86 5.09 13.34
CA GLU A 230 2.26 5.85 12.15
C GLU A 230 2.53 4.93 10.95
N SER A 231 3.41 3.93 11.12
CA SER A 231 3.73 2.99 10.03
C SER A 231 2.53 2.14 9.59
N GLY A 232 1.65 1.79 10.53
CA GLY A 232 0.39 1.12 10.25
C GLY A 232 -0.58 1.99 9.45
N ARG A 233 -0.76 3.26 9.84
CA ARG A 233 -1.56 4.24 9.11
C ARG A 233 -1.05 4.42 7.69
N ASP A 234 0.26 4.58 7.51
CA ASP A 234 0.87 4.78 6.20
C ASP A 234 0.70 3.55 5.30
N GLY A 235 0.78 2.35 5.89
CA GLY A 235 0.42 1.10 5.21
C GLY A 235 -1.02 1.10 4.71
N ALA A 236 -1.97 1.47 5.56
CA ALA A 236 -3.38 1.52 5.19
C ALA A 236 -3.65 2.60 4.12
N LEU A 237 -2.98 3.75 4.19
CA LEU A 237 -3.12 4.83 3.20
C LEU A 237 -2.67 4.40 1.79
N ARG A 238 -1.58 3.63 1.66
CA ARG A 238 -1.21 3.05 0.35
C ARG A 238 -2.28 2.12 -0.20
N GLY A 239 -2.96 1.37 0.67
CA GLY A 239 -4.12 0.58 0.28
C GLY A 239 -5.30 1.44 -0.19
N THR A 240 -5.51 2.63 0.41
CA THR A 240 -6.57 3.54 -0.02
C THR A 240 -6.36 4.11 -1.42
N ASP A 241 -5.11 4.26 -1.86
CA ASP A 241 -4.80 4.65 -3.24
C ASP A 241 -5.31 3.59 -4.23
N VAL A 242 -5.20 2.30 -3.89
CA VAL A 242 -5.72 1.20 -4.69
C VAL A 242 -7.26 1.18 -4.69
N VAL A 243 -7.90 1.37 -3.52
CA VAL A 243 -9.38 1.48 -3.44
C VAL A 243 -9.88 2.60 -4.34
N ASN A 244 -9.30 3.80 -4.21
CA ASN A 244 -9.74 4.96 -4.97
C ASN A 244 -9.46 4.79 -6.48
N ALA A 245 -8.33 4.18 -6.86
CA ALA A 245 -8.06 3.85 -8.25
C ALA A 245 -9.11 2.88 -8.84
N LEU A 246 -9.49 1.84 -8.09
CA LEU A 246 -10.51 0.87 -8.54
C LEU A 246 -11.93 1.46 -8.56
N ARG A 247 -12.29 2.30 -7.58
CA ARG A 247 -13.59 3.01 -7.55
C ARG A 247 -13.74 3.99 -8.71
N ASN A 248 -12.64 4.62 -9.10
CA ASN A 248 -12.60 5.59 -10.20
C ASN A 248 -12.18 4.96 -11.54
N ALA A 249 -12.03 3.63 -11.60
CA ALA A 249 -11.62 2.91 -12.80
C ALA A 249 -12.58 3.18 -13.96
N ASN A 250 -12.03 3.23 -15.17
CA ASN A 250 -12.85 3.41 -16.37
C ASN A 250 -13.81 2.23 -16.51
N ARG A 251 -15.09 2.47 -16.82
CA ARG A 251 -16.11 1.41 -16.95
C ARG A 251 -15.79 0.37 -18.03
N GLU A 252 -14.96 0.71 -19.01
CA GLU A 252 -14.49 -0.22 -20.04
C GLU A 252 -13.25 -1.03 -19.61
N SER A 253 -12.64 -0.70 -18.47
CA SER A 253 -11.56 -1.48 -17.87
C SER A 253 -12.11 -2.78 -17.30
N PRO A 254 -11.48 -3.94 -17.55
CA PRO A 254 -11.88 -5.20 -16.93
C PRO A 254 -11.81 -5.16 -15.39
N LEU A 255 -10.96 -4.28 -14.82
CA LEU A 255 -10.86 -4.11 -13.38
C LEU A 255 -12.06 -3.38 -12.77
N SER A 256 -12.81 -2.58 -13.55
CA SER A 256 -14.04 -1.96 -13.08
C SER A 256 -15.11 -3.02 -12.79
N THR A 257 -15.27 -3.99 -13.70
CA THR A 257 -16.17 -5.13 -13.52
C THR A 257 -15.69 -6.04 -12.39
N ALA A 258 -14.41 -6.41 -12.37
CA ALA A 258 -13.85 -7.26 -11.32
C ALA A 258 -14.03 -6.63 -9.92
N TRP A 259 -13.80 -5.32 -9.80
CA TRP A 259 -14.02 -4.61 -8.54
C TRP A 259 -15.49 -4.56 -8.15
N ALA A 260 -16.40 -4.36 -9.11
CA ALA A 260 -17.85 -4.39 -8.83
C ALA A 260 -18.31 -5.76 -8.31
N SER A 261 -17.81 -6.86 -8.88
CA SER A 261 -18.09 -8.22 -8.38
C SER A 261 -17.57 -8.42 -6.95
N VAL A 262 -16.34 -7.98 -6.66
CA VAL A 262 -15.77 -8.05 -5.30
C VAL A 262 -16.54 -7.17 -4.32
N LEU A 263 -17.00 -5.99 -4.74
CA LEU A 263 -17.80 -5.10 -3.90
C LEU A 263 -19.19 -5.65 -3.57
N ALA A 264 -19.74 -6.57 -4.37
CA ALA A 264 -21.03 -7.18 -4.07
C ALA A 264 -21.00 -7.97 -2.75
N ASP A 265 -19.87 -8.61 -2.44
CA ASP A 265 -19.55 -9.16 -1.12
C ASP A 265 -18.05 -9.06 -0.85
N PRO A 266 -17.57 -7.94 -0.27
CA PRO A 266 -16.14 -7.72 -0.04
C PRO A 266 -15.57 -8.64 1.04
N LEU A 267 -16.44 -9.33 1.80
CA LEU A 267 -16.08 -10.30 2.83
C LEU A 267 -16.50 -11.71 2.42
N VAL A 268 -16.57 -11.98 1.12
CA VAL A 268 -16.85 -13.32 0.59
C VAL A 268 -15.83 -14.33 1.13
N ASN A 269 -16.31 -15.54 1.46
CA ASN A 269 -15.44 -16.60 1.93
C ASN A 269 -14.46 -17.03 0.82
N PRO A 270 -13.13 -16.92 1.05
CA PRO A 270 -12.13 -17.24 0.04
C PRO A 270 -12.09 -18.72 -0.38
N THR A 271 -12.70 -19.64 0.38
CA THR A 271 -12.81 -21.06 -0.01
C THR A 271 -14.07 -21.36 -0.83
N ALA A 272 -14.97 -20.39 -0.99
CA ALA A 272 -16.27 -20.56 -1.61
C ALA A 272 -16.50 -19.58 -2.79
N LEU A 273 -15.43 -19.03 -3.38
CA LEU A 273 -15.53 -18.06 -4.48
C LEU A 273 -16.31 -18.58 -5.70
N ASN A 274 -16.33 -19.90 -5.90
CA ASN A 274 -17.04 -20.57 -6.99
C ASN A 274 -18.53 -20.84 -6.69
N GLU A 275 -19.00 -20.57 -5.47
CA GLU A 275 -20.40 -20.78 -5.09
C GLU A 275 -21.32 -19.62 -5.54
N ASP A 276 -20.75 -18.44 -5.83
CA ASP A 276 -21.49 -17.29 -6.33
C ASP A 276 -21.88 -17.47 -7.80
N ARG A 277 -23.13 -17.89 -8.02
CA ARG A 277 -23.69 -18.08 -9.36
C ARG A 277 -23.96 -16.77 -10.13
N THR A 278 -24.02 -15.65 -9.42
CA THR A 278 -24.26 -14.32 -10.01
C THR A 278 -22.98 -13.68 -10.51
N HIS A 279 -21.84 -13.96 -9.87
CA HIS A 279 -20.51 -13.51 -10.27
C HIS A 279 -19.62 -14.72 -10.63
N GLN A 280 -19.90 -15.37 -11.77
CA GLN A 280 -19.23 -16.61 -12.17
C GLN A 280 -17.70 -16.50 -12.33
N ASN A 281 -17.20 -15.29 -12.56
CA ASN A 281 -15.77 -15.00 -12.71
C ASN A 281 -15.07 -14.64 -11.39
N LEU A 282 -15.80 -14.59 -10.27
CA LEU A 282 -15.25 -14.24 -8.96
C LEU A 282 -14.01 -15.07 -8.55
N PRO A 283 -13.89 -16.37 -8.87
CA PRO A 283 -12.66 -17.14 -8.63
C PRO A 283 -11.41 -16.61 -9.35
N HIS A 284 -11.57 -15.76 -10.37
CA HIS A 284 -10.49 -15.10 -11.10
C HIS A 284 -10.36 -13.62 -10.71
N GLU A 285 -11.49 -12.94 -10.55
CA GLU A 285 -11.55 -11.51 -10.24
C GLU A 285 -11.03 -11.23 -8.83
N TYR A 286 -11.46 -11.99 -7.83
CA TYR A 286 -11.10 -11.77 -6.43
C TYR A 286 -9.57 -11.89 -6.19
N PRO A 287 -8.87 -12.95 -6.65
CA PRO A 287 -7.42 -13.03 -6.49
C PRO A 287 -6.65 -11.92 -7.20
N VAL A 288 -7.11 -11.46 -8.38
CA VAL A 288 -6.49 -10.34 -9.10
C VAL A 288 -6.61 -9.06 -8.28
N ILE A 289 -7.82 -8.74 -7.80
CA ILE A 289 -8.06 -7.57 -6.94
C ILE A 289 -7.21 -7.67 -5.67
N LYS A 290 -7.22 -8.81 -4.96
CA LYS A 290 -6.41 -9.01 -3.76
C LYS A 290 -4.91 -8.81 -4.04
N ASN A 291 -4.41 -9.31 -5.18
CA ASN A 291 -3.00 -9.16 -5.56
C ASN A 291 -2.62 -7.68 -5.84
N LEU A 292 -3.54 -6.84 -6.30
CA LEU A 292 -3.29 -5.39 -6.42
C LEU A 292 -3.05 -4.75 -5.05
N PHE A 293 -3.82 -5.12 -4.03
CA PHE A 293 -3.63 -4.62 -2.66
C PHE A 293 -2.33 -5.14 -2.02
N ILE A 294 -1.90 -6.34 -2.37
CA ILE A 294 -0.62 -6.89 -1.89
C ILE A 294 0.59 -6.16 -2.52
N HIS A 295 0.48 -5.76 -3.79
CA HIS A 295 1.49 -4.98 -4.51
C HIS A 295 1.00 -3.55 -4.76
N ASP A 296 0.68 -2.88 -3.66
CA ASP A 296 0.20 -1.51 -3.61
C ASP A 296 1.11 -0.53 -4.38
N ASP A 297 2.42 -0.79 -4.36
CA ASP A 297 3.46 -0.01 -5.07
C ASP A 297 3.50 -0.22 -6.59
N ARG A 298 2.68 -1.13 -7.13
CA ARG A 298 2.56 -1.44 -8.57
C ARG A 298 1.15 -1.26 -9.09
N ALA A 299 0.14 -1.44 -8.25
CA ALA A 299 -1.27 -1.45 -8.62
C ALA A 299 -1.68 -0.21 -9.43
N GLY A 300 -1.31 0.99 -8.99
CA GLY A 300 -1.71 2.23 -9.66
C GLY A 300 -1.27 2.33 -11.13
N GLN A 301 -0.06 1.87 -11.45
CA GLN A 301 0.45 1.87 -12.83
C GLN A 301 -0.31 0.87 -13.72
N PHE A 302 -0.62 -0.29 -13.15
CA PHE A 302 -1.34 -1.35 -13.84
C PHE A 302 -2.82 -1.00 -14.07
N ILE A 303 -3.51 -0.52 -13.02
CA ILE A 303 -4.89 -0.02 -13.11
C ILE A 303 -4.97 1.11 -14.14
N GLY A 304 -4.10 2.11 -14.02
CA GLY A 304 -4.10 3.24 -14.94
C GLY A 304 -3.81 2.85 -16.40
N ALA A 305 -3.00 1.82 -16.64
CA ALA A 305 -2.79 1.30 -17.99
C ALA A 305 -4.08 0.67 -18.53
N LEU A 306 -4.77 -0.16 -17.76
CA LEU A 306 -6.04 -0.77 -18.17
C LEU A 306 -7.16 0.27 -18.34
N ASP A 307 -7.19 1.32 -17.52
CA ASP A 307 -8.17 2.41 -17.67
C ASP A 307 -8.02 3.16 -19.01
N ARG A 308 -6.78 3.35 -19.46
CA ARG A 308 -6.48 3.96 -20.78
C ARG A 308 -6.49 2.95 -21.92
N GLY A 309 -6.55 1.66 -21.63
CA GLY A 309 -6.31 0.61 -22.61
C GLY A 309 -4.91 0.72 -23.23
N ALA A 310 -3.92 1.03 -22.39
CA ALA A 310 -2.51 1.12 -22.73
C ALA A 310 -1.81 -0.23 -22.49
N THR A 311 -0.49 -0.25 -22.68
CA THR A 311 0.34 -1.40 -22.31
C THR A 311 1.02 -1.22 -20.96
N HIS A 312 1.13 -2.31 -20.20
CA HIS A 312 1.94 -2.38 -18.98
C HIS A 312 2.68 -3.70 -18.92
N GLN A 313 3.90 -3.68 -18.38
CA GLN A 313 4.69 -4.89 -18.15
C GLN A 313 5.48 -4.78 -16.86
N TYR A 314 5.23 -5.72 -15.96
CA TYR A 314 6.05 -5.94 -14.79
C TYR A 314 6.09 -7.43 -14.49
N GLY A 315 7.29 -7.96 -14.34
CA GLY A 315 7.54 -9.36 -14.04
C GLY A 315 9.03 -9.56 -13.80
N PRO A 316 9.48 -9.67 -12.54
CA PRO A 316 10.88 -9.92 -12.23
C PRO A 316 11.34 -11.22 -12.90
N ALA A 317 12.50 -11.14 -13.54
CA ALA A 317 13.08 -12.29 -14.24
C ALA A 317 13.78 -13.21 -13.26
N ASP A 318 13.82 -14.49 -13.59
CA ASP A 318 14.83 -15.35 -12.99
C ASP A 318 16.24 -14.92 -13.43
N ARG A 319 17.22 -15.05 -12.52
CA ARG A 319 18.61 -14.61 -12.78
C ARG A 319 19.35 -15.55 -13.72
N ALA A 320 19.08 -16.86 -13.64
CA ALA A 320 19.71 -17.88 -14.48
C ALA A 320 18.96 -18.07 -15.80
N HIS A 321 17.64 -17.88 -15.77
CA HIS A 321 16.73 -18.06 -16.89
C HIS A 321 15.92 -16.77 -17.16
N PRO A 322 16.49 -15.76 -17.84
CA PRO A 322 15.85 -14.45 -18.02
C PRO A 322 14.51 -14.45 -18.79
N GLU A 323 14.19 -15.56 -19.45
CA GLU A 323 12.91 -15.87 -20.09
C GLU A 323 11.85 -16.34 -19.08
N ARG A 324 12.23 -16.73 -17.87
CA ARG A 324 11.36 -17.16 -16.78
C ARG A 324 11.18 -16.07 -15.73
N PHE A 325 10.20 -16.25 -14.87
CA PHE A 325 9.80 -15.27 -13.86
C PHE A 325 10.13 -15.73 -12.44
N ASN A 326 10.60 -14.81 -11.60
CA ASN A 326 10.87 -15.04 -10.18
C ASN A 326 10.20 -13.95 -9.34
N GLY A 327 8.89 -14.04 -9.20
CA GLY A 327 8.08 -13.06 -8.50
C GLY A 327 6.64 -12.97 -9.01
N PRO A 328 5.86 -11.98 -8.54
CA PRO A 328 4.55 -11.63 -9.07
C PRO A 328 4.67 -10.99 -10.46
N GLY A 329 3.57 -10.91 -11.20
CA GLY A 329 3.55 -10.25 -12.51
C GLY A 329 2.25 -9.53 -12.82
N PHE A 330 2.38 -8.46 -13.59
CA PHE A 330 1.31 -7.55 -14.01
C PHE A 330 1.57 -7.19 -15.48
N TYR A 331 0.79 -7.77 -16.38
CA TYR A 331 0.89 -7.56 -17.82
C TYR A 331 -0.45 -7.08 -18.35
N ALA A 332 -0.45 -6.00 -19.13
CA ALA A 332 -1.63 -5.47 -19.77
C ALA A 332 -1.32 -5.05 -21.21
N ALA A 333 -2.29 -5.25 -22.11
CA ALA A 333 -2.26 -4.73 -23.46
C ALA A 333 -3.69 -4.43 -23.91
N GLY A 334 -4.04 -3.14 -24.01
CA GLY A 334 -5.44 -2.77 -24.29
C GLY A 334 -6.33 -3.12 -23.11
N ASN A 335 -7.37 -3.91 -23.35
CA ASN A 335 -8.28 -4.42 -22.31
C ASN A 335 -7.86 -5.79 -21.75
N ASP A 336 -6.82 -6.39 -22.31
CA ASP A 336 -6.36 -7.71 -21.88
C ASP A 336 -5.40 -7.58 -20.71
N LEU A 337 -5.49 -8.50 -19.74
CA LEU A 337 -4.57 -8.57 -18.62
C LEU A 337 -4.12 -9.99 -18.32
N VAL A 338 -2.91 -10.11 -17.80
CA VAL A 338 -2.38 -11.33 -17.17
C VAL A 338 -1.73 -10.94 -15.85
N ASN A 339 -2.17 -11.55 -14.76
CA ASN A 339 -1.69 -11.27 -13.41
C ASN A 339 -1.38 -12.56 -12.67
N TRP A 340 -0.28 -12.60 -11.91
CA TRP A 340 0.03 -13.72 -11.02
C TRP A 340 0.69 -13.27 -9.72
N ASN A 341 0.51 -14.05 -8.66
CA ASN A 341 1.01 -13.77 -7.32
C ASN A 341 2.44 -14.31 -7.10
N LYS A 342 3.04 -14.09 -5.92
CA LYS A 342 4.41 -14.57 -5.61
C LYS A 342 4.56 -16.11 -5.69
N HIS A 343 3.47 -16.84 -5.44
CA HIS A 343 3.42 -18.30 -5.45
C HIS A 343 3.22 -18.88 -6.86
N GLY A 344 2.93 -18.02 -7.86
CA GLY A 344 2.79 -18.41 -9.25
C GLY A 344 1.37 -18.73 -9.70
N GLN A 345 0.37 -18.65 -8.80
CA GLN A 345 -1.04 -18.71 -9.18
C GLN A 345 -1.40 -17.43 -9.93
N GLY A 346 -2.01 -17.56 -11.11
CA GLY A 346 -2.34 -16.43 -11.94
C GLY A 346 -3.65 -16.59 -12.71
N HIS A 347 -4.07 -15.46 -13.26
CA HIS A 347 -5.31 -15.29 -13.98
C HIS A 347 -5.07 -14.41 -15.19
N ALA A 348 -5.76 -14.73 -16.28
CA ALA A 348 -5.73 -13.96 -17.51
C ALA A 348 -7.16 -13.59 -17.90
N PHE A 349 -7.37 -12.33 -18.26
CA PHE A 349 -8.57 -11.88 -18.95
C PHE A 349 -8.15 -11.50 -20.36
N LEU A 350 -8.47 -12.34 -21.34
CA LEU A 350 -8.06 -12.18 -22.73
C LEU A 350 -9.30 -12.25 -23.61
N ASN A 351 -9.48 -11.27 -24.50
CA ASN A 351 -10.61 -11.23 -25.44
C ASN A 351 -11.99 -11.35 -24.78
N GLY A 352 -12.14 -10.84 -23.54
CA GLY A 352 -13.40 -10.89 -22.81
C GLY A 352 -13.61 -12.14 -21.94
N GLU A 353 -12.66 -13.07 -21.90
CA GLU A 353 -12.77 -14.33 -21.17
C GLU A 353 -11.70 -14.45 -20.07
N TRP A 354 -12.14 -14.89 -18.89
CA TRP A 354 -11.25 -15.22 -17.78
C TRP A 354 -10.72 -16.66 -17.89
N SER A 355 -9.46 -16.86 -17.54
CA SER A 355 -8.82 -18.17 -17.46
C SER A 355 -7.73 -18.20 -16.39
N SER A 356 -7.39 -19.41 -15.91
CA SER A 356 -6.25 -19.61 -15.01
C SER A 356 -4.95 -19.74 -15.79
N VAL A 357 -3.88 -19.17 -15.25
CA VAL A 357 -2.50 -19.35 -15.75
C VAL A 357 -1.58 -19.65 -14.57
N ALA A 358 -0.51 -20.40 -14.83
CA ALA A 358 0.47 -20.73 -13.81
C ALA A 358 1.85 -20.21 -14.23
N ARG A 359 2.53 -19.48 -13.34
CA ARG A 359 3.81 -18.80 -13.64
C ARG A 359 4.87 -19.76 -14.17
N GLU A 360 4.89 -20.98 -13.68
CA GLU A 360 5.79 -22.05 -14.13
C GLU A 360 5.59 -22.42 -15.60
N ASN A 361 4.42 -22.14 -16.17
CA ASN A 361 4.14 -22.34 -17.59
C ASN A 361 4.37 -21.06 -18.40
N LEU A 362 4.60 -19.93 -17.74
CA LEU A 362 4.82 -18.65 -18.41
C LEU A 362 6.30 -18.45 -18.79
N SER A 363 6.52 -17.83 -19.94
CA SER A 363 7.82 -17.31 -20.35
C SER A 363 7.67 -15.99 -21.08
N ARG A 364 8.75 -15.22 -21.16
CA ARG A 364 8.80 -13.98 -21.95
C ARG A 364 9.86 -14.08 -23.03
N ALA A 365 9.53 -13.55 -24.20
CA ALA A 365 10.48 -13.30 -25.28
C ALA A 365 10.55 -11.79 -25.54
N ARG A 366 11.75 -11.21 -25.45
CA ARG A 366 11.97 -9.82 -25.86
C ARG A 366 12.36 -9.81 -27.33
N ASN A 367 11.61 -9.07 -28.13
CA ASN A 367 11.81 -8.96 -29.56
C ASN A 367 12.80 -7.83 -29.89
N GLN A 368 13.43 -7.90 -31.05
CA GLN A 368 14.41 -6.88 -31.50
C GLN A 368 13.77 -5.52 -31.72
N ASP A 369 12.47 -5.49 -32.01
CA ASP A 369 11.68 -4.26 -32.16
C ASP A 369 11.30 -3.62 -30.82
N GLY A 370 11.74 -4.18 -29.68
CA GLY A 370 11.46 -3.67 -28.34
C GLY A 370 10.11 -4.09 -27.75
N THR A 371 9.33 -4.90 -28.48
CA THR A 371 8.11 -5.52 -27.96
C THR A 371 8.44 -6.73 -27.08
N THR A 372 7.48 -7.17 -26.27
CA THR A 372 7.62 -8.37 -25.43
C THR A 372 6.44 -9.29 -25.65
N ASP A 373 6.72 -10.55 -25.99
CA ASP A 373 5.71 -11.61 -26.01
C ASP A 373 5.70 -12.35 -24.67
N LEU A 374 4.52 -12.41 -24.05
CA LEU A 374 4.24 -13.31 -22.94
C LEU A 374 3.66 -14.61 -23.51
N ASN A 375 4.33 -15.71 -23.24
CA ASN A 375 3.98 -17.03 -23.77
C ASN A 375 3.57 -17.96 -22.63
N VAL A 376 2.75 -18.95 -22.95
CA VAL A 376 2.38 -20.07 -22.08
C VAL A 376 2.76 -21.39 -22.73
N GLN A 377 3.27 -22.30 -21.93
CA GLN A 377 3.45 -23.69 -22.31
C GLN A 377 2.16 -24.49 -22.06
N GLN A 378 1.63 -25.12 -23.10
CA GLN A 378 0.53 -26.07 -23.04
C GLN A 378 1.00 -27.40 -23.62
N GLY A 379 1.36 -28.35 -22.74
CA GLY A 379 2.04 -29.58 -23.14
C GLY A 379 3.39 -29.28 -23.81
N ASP A 380 3.58 -29.80 -25.03
CA ASP A 380 4.80 -29.58 -25.82
C ASP A 380 4.75 -28.30 -26.69
N GLN A 381 3.64 -27.56 -26.65
CA GLN A 381 3.46 -26.36 -27.47
C GLN A 381 3.62 -25.08 -26.65
N THR A 382 4.32 -24.12 -27.22
CA THR A 382 4.40 -22.75 -26.71
C THR A 382 3.43 -21.88 -27.49
N GLN A 383 2.47 -21.27 -26.80
CA GLN A 383 1.51 -20.34 -27.37
C GLN A 383 1.75 -18.94 -26.83
N ARG A 384 1.65 -17.92 -27.68
CA ARG A 384 1.65 -16.53 -27.25
C ARG A 384 0.31 -16.19 -26.59
N LEU A 385 0.35 -15.78 -25.32
CA LEU A 385 -0.80 -15.26 -24.60
C LEU A 385 -1.04 -13.78 -24.89
N MET A 386 0.03 -12.98 -24.86
CA MET A 386 -0.07 -11.52 -24.98
C MET A 386 1.15 -10.97 -25.70
N HIS A 387 0.91 -9.99 -26.56
CA HIS A 387 1.95 -9.19 -27.20
C HIS A 387 1.90 -7.78 -26.59
N VAL A 388 2.98 -7.37 -25.96
CA VAL A 388 3.11 -6.06 -25.33
C VAL A 388 4.01 -5.18 -26.21
N ASP A 389 3.39 -4.26 -26.94
CA ASP A 389 4.10 -3.21 -27.68
C ASP A 389 4.02 -1.88 -26.90
N PRO A 390 5.13 -1.41 -26.30
CA PRO A 390 5.16 -0.13 -25.58
C PRO A 390 4.75 1.10 -26.41
N ARG A 391 4.64 0.95 -27.74
CA ARG A 391 4.23 2.00 -28.69
C ARG A 391 2.79 1.85 -29.16
N ALA A 392 2.07 0.83 -28.71
CA ALA A 392 0.68 0.64 -29.09
C ALA A 392 -0.16 1.87 -28.68
N PRO A 393 -1.06 2.36 -29.55
CA PRO A 393 -1.94 3.46 -29.20
C PRO A 393 -2.88 3.04 -28.06
N GLU A 394 -3.09 3.94 -27.10
CA GLU A 394 -4.07 3.74 -26.04
C GLU A 394 -5.49 3.65 -26.62
N LEU A 395 -6.31 2.70 -26.15
CA LEU A 395 -7.70 2.54 -26.62
C LEU A 395 -8.60 3.70 -26.15
N ARG A 396 -8.31 4.22 -24.96
CA ARG A 396 -9.03 5.31 -24.30
C ARG A 396 -8.02 6.37 -23.88
N PRO A 397 -7.48 7.12 -24.86
CA PRO A 397 -6.64 8.24 -24.52
C PRO A 397 -7.50 9.21 -23.71
N VAL A 398 -7.07 9.52 -22.49
CA VAL A 398 -7.67 10.63 -21.74
C VAL A 398 -7.52 11.85 -22.65
N PRO A 399 -8.59 12.65 -22.89
CA PRO A 399 -8.50 13.82 -23.75
C PRO A 399 -7.26 14.60 -23.35
N GLN A 400 -6.31 14.71 -24.29
CA GLN A 400 -5.10 15.47 -24.06
C GLN A 400 -5.57 16.91 -23.81
N GLN A 401 -5.69 17.30 -22.54
CA GLN A 401 -5.25 18.64 -22.17
C GLN A 401 -3.80 18.67 -22.63
N HIS A 402 -3.57 19.36 -23.75
CA HIS A 402 -2.32 19.33 -24.53
C HIS A 402 -1.08 19.06 -23.68
N GLY A 403 -0.51 17.85 -23.84
CA GLY A 403 0.86 17.48 -23.47
C GLY A 403 1.35 17.80 -22.05
N GLY A 404 1.22 16.85 -21.12
CA GLY A 404 2.01 16.81 -19.89
C GLY A 404 2.03 15.39 -19.31
N ARG A 405 3.22 14.86 -18.99
CA ARG A 405 3.35 13.80 -17.96
C ARG A 405 2.48 14.21 -16.77
N ALA A 406 1.74 13.26 -16.17
CA ALA A 406 0.91 13.53 -15.00
C ALA A 406 1.70 14.38 -14.00
N GLY A 407 1.17 15.55 -13.64
CA GLY A 407 1.84 16.53 -12.81
C GLY A 407 2.13 16.00 -11.40
N PRO A 408 2.83 16.77 -10.57
CA PRO A 408 3.25 16.32 -9.24
C PRO A 408 2.10 16.04 -8.26
N ASP A 409 0.84 16.25 -8.64
CA ASP A 409 -0.34 15.74 -7.92
C ASP A 409 -0.49 14.22 -7.97
N ASN A 410 0.05 13.57 -9.00
CA ASN A 410 -0.03 12.14 -9.14
C ASN A 410 0.93 11.47 -8.14
N PRO A 411 0.46 10.55 -7.27
CA PRO A 411 1.33 9.82 -6.34
C PRO A 411 2.50 9.07 -7.00
N ALA A 412 2.37 8.70 -8.27
CA ALA A 412 3.43 8.06 -9.04
C ALA A 412 4.48 9.04 -9.60
N HIS A 413 4.29 10.36 -9.45
CA HIS A 413 5.27 11.36 -9.89
C HIS A 413 6.47 11.38 -8.92
N PRO A 414 7.73 11.39 -9.41
CA PRO A 414 8.92 11.33 -8.56
C PRO A 414 9.01 12.46 -7.53
N ASP A 415 8.40 13.62 -7.81
CA ASP A 415 8.39 14.78 -6.92
C ASP A 415 7.10 14.94 -6.11
N HIS A 416 6.20 13.96 -6.12
CA HIS A 416 4.94 14.02 -5.37
C HIS A 416 5.19 14.20 -3.86
N ALA A 417 6.09 13.40 -3.29
CA ALA A 417 6.44 13.49 -1.88
C ALA A 417 7.00 14.88 -1.51
N MET A 418 7.83 15.47 -2.39
CA MET A 418 8.37 16.81 -2.19
C MET A 418 7.29 17.89 -2.27
N LEU A 419 6.31 17.74 -3.18
CA LEU A 419 5.16 18.65 -3.24
C LEU A 419 4.37 18.62 -1.93
N LEU A 420 4.14 17.44 -1.35
CA LEU A 420 3.45 17.29 -0.07
C LEU A 420 4.22 17.96 1.08
N GLN A 421 5.54 17.81 1.13
CA GLN A 421 6.40 18.49 2.13
C GLN A 421 6.31 20.02 2.01
N ILE A 422 6.30 20.54 0.79
CA ILE A 422 6.16 21.98 0.54
C ILE A 422 4.77 22.47 0.95
N ARG A 423 3.71 21.74 0.58
CA ARG A 423 2.32 22.06 0.96
C ARG A 423 2.15 22.12 2.46
N ASP A 424 2.64 21.13 3.18
CA ASP A 424 2.63 21.11 4.65
C ASP A 424 3.34 22.34 5.24
N GLY A 425 4.55 22.64 4.78
CA GLY A 425 5.31 23.79 5.26
C GLY A 425 4.62 25.14 4.98
N VAL A 426 4.06 25.31 3.78
CA VAL A 426 3.28 26.50 3.41
C VAL A 426 2.02 26.63 4.26
N GLN A 427 1.29 25.53 4.46
CA GLN A 427 0.07 25.50 5.26
C GLN A 427 0.36 25.84 6.72
N ARG A 428 1.47 25.33 7.30
CA ARG A 428 1.90 25.67 8.66
C ARG A 428 2.21 27.16 8.80
N LEU A 429 2.95 27.74 7.85
CA LEU A 429 3.25 29.18 7.85
C LEU A 429 1.98 30.03 7.67
N GLY A 430 1.08 29.62 6.77
CA GLY A 430 -0.21 30.27 6.57
C GLY A 430 -1.04 30.28 7.85
N SER A 431 -1.15 29.13 8.52
CA SER A 431 -1.88 28.98 9.78
C SER A 431 -1.32 29.88 10.89
N GLN A 432 0.00 30.00 11.01
CA GLN A 432 0.65 30.91 11.96
C GLN A 432 0.36 32.39 11.68
N ALA A 433 0.15 32.74 10.41
CA ALA A 433 -0.17 34.10 9.97
C ALA A 433 -1.69 34.37 9.86
N GLY A 434 -2.54 33.38 10.13
CA GLY A 434 -4.00 33.49 9.95
C GLY A 434 -4.44 33.53 8.47
N VAL A 435 -3.63 33.01 7.56
CA VAL A 435 -3.90 32.94 6.12
C VAL A 435 -4.34 31.50 5.76
N PRO A 436 -5.53 31.30 5.19
CA PRO A 436 -6.00 29.98 4.78
C PRO A 436 -5.21 29.46 3.57
N PHE A 437 -5.09 28.13 3.47
CA PHE A 437 -4.51 27.50 2.28
C PHE A 437 -5.54 27.55 1.13
N ASP A 438 -5.20 28.26 0.06
CA ASP A 438 -6.08 28.54 -1.09
C ASP A 438 -5.35 28.28 -2.43
N GLU A 439 -5.98 28.65 -3.55
CA GLU A 439 -5.38 28.51 -4.88
C GLU A 439 -4.05 29.30 -5.01
N ASN A 440 -3.91 30.43 -4.33
CA ASN A 440 -2.65 31.19 -4.34
C ASN A 440 -1.55 30.46 -3.57
N SER A 441 -1.89 29.84 -2.45
CA SER A 441 -1.00 28.99 -1.66
C SER A 441 -0.51 27.80 -2.49
N GLU A 442 -1.40 27.20 -3.28
CA GLU A 442 -1.06 26.13 -4.21
C GLU A 442 -0.10 26.61 -5.31
N ARG A 443 -0.35 27.77 -5.93
CA ARG A 443 0.59 28.37 -6.91
C ARG A 443 1.97 28.64 -6.32
N VAL A 444 2.02 29.07 -5.06
CA VAL A 444 3.28 29.25 -4.32
C VAL A 444 3.99 27.91 -4.14
N CYS A 445 3.27 26.85 -3.74
CA CYS A 445 3.83 25.51 -3.59
C CYS A 445 4.43 24.98 -4.91
N ARG A 446 3.71 25.14 -6.02
CA ARG A 446 4.15 24.70 -7.35
C ARG A 446 5.37 25.45 -7.84
N SER A 447 5.37 26.77 -7.66
CA SER A 447 6.52 27.60 -7.99
C SER A 447 7.75 27.20 -7.18
N LEU A 448 7.57 26.93 -5.88
CA LEU A 448 8.66 26.52 -5.00
C LEU A 448 9.18 25.12 -5.34
N LEU A 449 8.30 24.18 -5.69
CA LEU A 449 8.69 22.84 -6.15
C LEU A 449 9.54 22.90 -7.43
N ALA A 450 9.12 23.69 -8.42
CA ALA A 450 9.91 23.91 -9.62
C ALA A 450 11.28 24.54 -9.30
N ALA A 451 11.32 25.49 -8.36
CA ALA A 451 12.55 26.11 -7.90
C ALA A 451 13.48 25.14 -7.14
N CYS A 452 12.96 24.10 -6.48
CA CYS A 452 13.77 23.04 -5.88
C CYS A 452 14.57 22.23 -6.91
N LYS A 453 14.08 22.14 -8.16
CA LYS A 453 14.77 21.43 -9.26
C LYS A 453 15.59 22.36 -10.16
N ASP A 454 15.11 23.58 -10.39
CA ASP A 454 15.83 24.60 -11.14
C ASP A 454 15.81 25.94 -10.39
N ASN A 455 16.88 26.16 -9.61
CA ASN A 455 17.12 27.39 -8.86
C ASN A 455 18.10 28.35 -9.56
N ARG A 456 18.44 28.13 -10.84
CA ARG A 456 19.47 28.94 -11.53
C ARG A 456 19.09 30.40 -11.68
N ASP A 457 17.80 30.69 -11.81
CA ASP A 457 17.28 32.08 -11.83
C ASP A 457 17.60 32.84 -10.53
N GLN A 458 17.92 32.14 -9.45
CA GLN A 458 18.29 32.71 -8.15
C GLN A 458 19.78 33.06 -8.05
N TYR A 459 20.62 32.55 -8.97
CA TYR A 459 22.06 32.73 -8.97
C TYR A 459 22.53 33.20 -10.36
N PRO A 460 22.41 34.52 -10.67
CA PRO A 460 22.72 35.07 -11.99
C PRO A 460 24.17 34.83 -12.46
N ASN A 461 25.09 34.63 -11.51
CA ASN A 461 26.51 34.35 -11.77
C ASN A 461 26.84 32.83 -11.77
N GLY A 462 25.83 31.97 -11.56
CA GLY A 462 25.92 30.51 -11.48
C GLY A 462 25.42 29.78 -12.74
N SER A 463 25.34 30.46 -13.88
CA SER A 463 24.84 29.87 -15.14
C SER A 463 25.69 28.71 -15.69
N SER A 464 26.83 28.41 -15.06
CA SER A 464 27.70 27.26 -15.36
C SER A 464 27.58 26.13 -14.33
N THR A 465 26.71 26.24 -13.33
CA THR A 465 26.59 25.25 -12.24
C THR A 465 25.62 24.14 -12.64
N SER A 466 26.02 22.89 -12.38
CA SER A 466 25.24 21.67 -12.63
C SER A 466 23.84 21.76 -12.00
N LEU A 467 22.80 21.39 -12.76
CA LEU A 467 21.44 21.31 -12.22
C LEU A 467 21.33 20.14 -11.25
N SER A 468 21.94 18.99 -11.58
CA SER A 468 21.87 17.80 -10.72
C SER A 468 22.49 18.02 -9.35
N ASP A 469 23.51 18.87 -9.24
CA ASP A 469 24.26 19.07 -8.00
C ASP A 469 23.57 20.09 -7.06
N ASN A 470 22.73 20.97 -7.61
CA ASN A 470 22.02 22.00 -6.86
C ASN A 470 20.54 21.69 -6.64
N ALA A 471 20.01 20.65 -7.30
CA ALA A 471 18.64 20.21 -7.13
C ALA A 471 18.43 19.60 -5.74
N LEU A 472 17.37 20.01 -5.07
CA LEU A 472 16.93 19.38 -3.83
C LEU A 472 16.31 18.01 -4.16
N THR A 473 16.56 17.04 -3.29
CA THR A 473 15.99 15.69 -3.35
C THR A 473 14.82 15.52 -2.38
N ARG A 474 14.72 16.38 -1.36
CA ARG A 474 13.59 16.52 -0.43
C ARG A 474 13.52 17.94 0.14
N VAL A 475 12.46 18.26 0.86
CA VAL A 475 12.32 19.51 1.62
C VAL A 475 12.09 19.17 3.09
N ASP A 476 13.05 19.52 3.94
CA ASP A 476 13.00 19.28 5.38
C ASP A 476 12.32 20.46 6.10
N HIS A 477 12.51 21.69 5.60
CA HIS A 477 11.89 22.90 6.14
C HIS A 477 11.40 23.86 5.06
N VAL A 478 10.24 24.50 5.32
CA VAL A 478 9.78 25.68 4.58
C VAL A 478 9.84 26.88 5.52
N VAL A 479 10.53 27.95 5.10
CA VAL A 479 10.80 29.12 5.94
C VAL A 479 10.35 30.40 5.23
N ALA A 480 9.63 31.27 5.95
CA ALA A 480 9.26 32.59 5.45
C ALA A 480 10.39 33.61 5.70
N GLY A 481 10.76 34.35 4.66
CA GLY A 481 11.53 35.59 4.75
C GLY A 481 10.67 36.81 4.38
N PRO A 482 11.24 38.04 4.38
CA PRO A 482 10.47 39.27 4.20
C PRO A 482 9.56 39.32 2.96
N GLU A 483 10.00 38.75 1.83
CA GLU A 483 9.22 38.70 0.57
C GLU A 483 9.38 37.36 -0.18
N ARG A 484 10.00 36.38 0.47
CA ARG A 484 10.42 35.12 -0.15
C ARG A 484 10.04 33.94 0.72
N LEU A 485 9.77 32.83 0.07
CA LEU A 485 9.59 31.55 0.72
C LEU A 485 10.75 30.63 0.35
N PHE A 486 11.37 30.00 1.35
CA PHE A 486 12.54 29.14 1.19
C PHE A 486 12.15 27.69 1.44
N ALA A 487 12.57 26.80 0.56
CA ALA A 487 12.64 25.36 0.79
C ALA A 487 14.08 25.01 1.16
N VAL A 488 14.27 24.30 2.26
CA VAL A 488 15.59 23.93 2.79
C VAL A 488 15.70 22.42 2.96
N GLN A 489 16.81 21.86 2.53
CA GLN A 489 17.22 20.48 2.74
C GLN A 489 18.43 20.45 3.67
N GLY A 490 18.31 19.73 4.79
CA GLY A 490 19.26 19.72 5.90
C GLY A 490 18.82 20.61 7.07
N GLU A 491 19.56 20.51 8.18
CA GLU A 491 19.31 21.29 9.39
C GLU A 491 19.53 22.80 9.16
N LEU A 492 18.65 23.64 9.69
CA LEU A 492 18.72 25.10 9.49
C LEU A 492 20.03 25.73 9.99
N ASN A 493 20.68 25.12 10.99
CA ASN A 493 21.94 25.58 11.57
C ASN A 493 23.18 24.95 10.92
N ASP A 494 23.00 24.03 9.97
CA ASP A 494 24.10 23.43 9.23
C ASP A 494 24.46 24.34 8.03
N PRO A 495 25.70 24.86 7.93
CA PRO A 495 26.12 25.67 6.79
C PRO A 495 26.14 24.90 5.46
N ALA A 496 26.07 23.56 5.49
CA ALA A 496 26.02 22.71 4.29
C ALA A 496 24.58 22.47 3.77
N HIS A 497 23.55 23.11 4.34
CA HIS A 497 22.19 22.95 3.84
C HIS A 497 22.05 23.40 2.37
N LEU A 498 21.17 22.73 1.63
CA LEU A 498 20.75 23.18 0.31
C LEU A 498 19.46 23.98 0.42
N ARG A 499 19.31 25.00 -0.42
CA ARG A 499 18.10 25.82 -0.41
C ARG A 499 17.68 26.29 -1.78
N ALA A 500 16.37 26.39 -1.98
CA ALA A 500 15.72 27.06 -3.09
C ALA A 500 14.70 28.05 -2.56
N HIS A 501 14.36 29.09 -3.33
CA HIS A 501 13.34 30.04 -2.89
C HIS A 501 12.58 30.68 -4.04
N VAL A 502 11.40 31.22 -3.72
CA VAL A 502 10.57 31.99 -4.65
C VAL A 502 10.12 33.31 -4.04
N PRO A 503 10.03 34.40 -4.82
CA PRO A 503 9.32 35.61 -4.39
C PRO A 503 7.83 35.32 -4.28
N VAL A 504 7.23 35.54 -3.11
CA VAL A 504 5.86 35.09 -2.80
C VAL A 504 4.84 35.73 -3.75
N GLN A 505 4.93 37.04 -3.97
CA GLN A 505 4.01 37.78 -4.85
C GLN A 505 4.04 37.28 -6.30
N GLN A 506 5.25 36.99 -6.82
CA GLN A 506 5.40 36.45 -8.16
C GLN A 506 4.86 35.01 -8.24
N ALA A 507 5.13 34.20 -7.21
CA ALA A 507 4.68 32.82 -7.14
C ALA A 507 3.14 32.71 -7.11
N MET A 508 2.45 33.59 -6.37
CA MET A 508 0.98 33.67 -6.38
C MET A 508 0.41 34.02 -7.76
N GLN A 509 1.13 34.79 -8.58
CA GLN A 509 0.70 35.19 -9.93
C GLN A 509 1.08 34.16 -11.00
N THR A 510 1.93 33.19 -10.69
CA THR A 510 2.40 32.18 -11.64
C THR A 510 1.35 31.07 -11.74
N PRO A 511 0.78 30.80 -12.94
CA PRO A 511 -0.13 29.67 -13.14
C PRO A 511 0.53 28.33 -12.77
N VAL A 512 -0.27 27.39 -12.26
CA VAL A 512 0.21 26.05 -11.87
C VAL A 512 0.85 25.35 -13.07
N GLU A 513 0.24 25.46 -14.24
CA GLU A 513 0.68 24.84 -15.48
C GLU A 513 2.07 25.34 -15.90
N GLN A 514 2.36 26.62 -15.66
CA GLN A 514 3.67 27.21 -15.95
C GLN A 514 4.75 26.65 -15.01
N SER A 515 4.43 26.47 -13.73
CA SER A 515 5.33 25.89 -12.75
C SER A 515 5.61 24.42 -13.04
N ASP A 516 4.56 23.66 -13.39
CA ASP A 516 4.67 22.23 -13.73
C ASP A 516 5.45 22.02 -15.04
N ALA A 517 5.28 22.90 -16.03
CA ALA A 517 6.11 22.89 -17.24
C ALA A 517 7.60 23.14 -16.92
N LYS A 518 7.91 24.09 -16.02
CA LYS A 518 9.27 24.36 -15.57
C LYS A 518 9.86 23.16 -14.82
N LEU A 519 9.10 22.54 -13.92
CA LEU A 519 9.49 21.34 -13.19
C LEU A 519 9.82 20.19 -14.16
N MET A 520 8.98 19.96 -15.17
CA MET A 520 9.20 18.93 -16.16
C MET A 520 10.52 19.13 -16.94
N VAL A 521 10.80 20.37 -17.38
CA VAL A 521 12.04 20.70 -18.07
C VAL A 521 13.26 20.47 -17.17
N ALA A 522 13.18 20.88 -15.90
CA ALA A 522 14.26 20.70 -14.93
C ALA A 522 14.57 19.21 -14.71
N ASN A 523 13.55 18.38 -14.51
CA ASN A 523 13.72 16.94 -14.32
C ASN A 523 14.34 16.24 -15.54
N GLN A 524 13.98 16.66 -16.75
CA GLN A 524 14.60 16.12 -17.97
C GLN A 524 16.09 16.48 -18.05
N ALA A 525 16.45 17.73 -17.74
CA ALA A 525 17.84 18.18 -17.75
C ALA A 525 18.69 17.48 -16.68
N ILE A 526 18.18 17.33 -15.45
CA ILE A 526 18.85 16.60 -14.37
C ILE A 526 19.12 15.15 -14.77
N ALA A 527 18.13 14.46 -15.34
CA ALA A 527 18.28 13.07 -15.78
C ALA A 527 19.34 12.93 -16.89
N GLN A 528 19.41 13.89 -17.82
CA GLN A 528 20.44 13.90 -18.87
C GLN A 528 21.85 14.14 -18.30
N GLU A 529 22.01 15.08 -17.37
CA GLU A 529 23.29 15.34 -16.70
C GLU A 529 23.78 14.12 -15.92
N GLN A 530 22.90 13.47 -15.14
CA GLN A 530 23.24 12.27 -14.38
C GLN A 530 23.64 11.10 -15.29
N ALA A 531 22.95 10.90 -16.41
CA ALA A 531 23.28 9.88 -17.39
C ALA A 531 24.67 10.12 -18.03
N MET A 532 24.99 11.37 -18.37
CA MET A 532 26.30 11.73 -18.92
C MET A 532 27.44 11.53 -17.91
N THR A 533 27.21 11.86 -16.63
CA THR A 533 28.21 11.66 -15.56
C THR A 533 28.48 10.18 -15.32
N GLN A 534 27.44 9.35 -15.24
CA GLN A 534 27.60 7.90 -15.13
C GLN A 534 28.36 7.31 -16.32
N GLN A 535 28.08 7.77 -17.54
CA GLN A 535 28.77 7.29 -18.74
C GLN A 535 30.26 7.67 -18.74
N ARG A 536 30.60 8.88 -18.27
CA ARG A 536 31.99 9.33 -18.10
C ARG A 536 32.73 8.53 -17.03
N GLU A 537 32.10 8.22 -15.90
CA GLU A 537 32.70 7.40 -14.83
C GLU A 537 32.94 5.96 -15.29
N VAL A 538 32.00 5.36 -16.03
CA VAL A 538 32.16 4.02 -16.61
C VAL A 538 33.30 3.98 -17.62
N SER A 539 33.40 4.97 -18.51
CA SER A 539 34.52 5.07 -19.46
C SER A 539 35.87 5.31 -18.76
N ARG A 540 35.89 6.07 -17.65
CA ARG A 540 37.11 6.33 -16.87
C ARG A 540 37.59 5.09 -16.12
N ASN A 541 36.66 4.30 -15.57
CA ASN A 541 36.98 3.03 -14.90
C ASN A 541 37.41 1.92 -15.88
N GLN A 542 36.87 1.90 -17.11
CA GLN A 542 37.33 0.98 -18.15
C GLN A 542 38.73 1.33 -18.66
N GLY A 543 39.09 2.63 -18.71
CA GLY A 543 40.43 3.09 -19.10
C GLY A 543 41.53 2.80 -18.06
N GLN A 544 41.19 2.65 -16.77
CA GLN A 544 42.15 2.32 -15.71
C GLN A 544 42.37 0.80 -15.52
N SER A 545 41.50 -0.04 -16.09
CA SER A 545 41.64 -1.51 -16.03
C SER A 545 42.54 -2.09 -17.14
N LEU A 546 43.03 -1.26 -18.07
CA LEU A 546 43.85 -1.65 -19.22
C LEU A 546 45.23 -0.96 -19.24
N GLY A 547 45.62 -0.32 -18.14
CA GLY A 547 46.91 0.37 -17.98
C GLY A 547 47.88 -0.37 -17.08
#